data_AF-A0A6U2I0W7-F1
#
_entry.id   AF-A0A6U2I0W7-F1
#
_cell.length_a   1.000
_cell.length_b   1.000
_cell.length_c   1.000
_cell.angle_alpha   90.00
_cell.angle_beta   90.00
_cell.angle_gamma   90.00
#
_symmetry.space_group_name_H-M   'P 1'
#
loop_
_entity.id
_entity.type
_entity.pdbx_description
1 polymer ?
#
loop_
_entity_poly.entity_id
_entity_poly.type
_entity_poly.pdbx_seq_one_letter_code
_entity_poly.pdbx_strand_id
1 'polypeptide(L)'
;NDDDDDDDNDDDAKPKERLVWNASDELLPDALPLVRDMALRDRDVLEKGTKAFTSYVRAYKEHNCAFIFRFASLDLGLLATSFCLLRLPKMPELRDKVGKLNFTPAGPEVDIHSIAFLDKVREKARQKRLS
;
A
#
# COMPACT_ATOMS: atom_id res chain seq x y z
N ASN A 1 -51.18 19.22 7.20
CA ASN A 1 -50.36 18.01 7.32
C ASN A 1 -48.94 18.44 7.18
N ASP A 2 -48.37 18.68 8.35
CA ASP A 2 -46.96 18.59 8.64
C ASP A 2 -46.54 17.16 8.32
N ASP A 3 -45.53 16.99 7.48
CA ASP A 3 -44.75 15.76 7.37
C ASP A 3 -43.31 16.24 7.10
N ASP A 4 -42.66 16.66 8.19
CA ASP A 4 -41.21 16.80 8.29
C ASP A 4 -40.62 15.40 8.23
N ASP A 5 -40.18 14.96 7.05
CA ASP A 5 -39.33 13.78 6.90
C ASP A 5 -37.89 14.21 7.26
N ASP A 6 -37.56 14.09 8.55
CA ASP A 6 -36.18 14.07 9.05
C ASP A 6 -35.44 12.87 8.42
N ASP A 7 -34.74 13.14 7.32
CA ASP A 7 -33.79 12.21 6.70
C ASP A 7 -32.55 12.14 7.61
N ASP A 8 -32.62 11.26 8.61
CA ASP A 8 -31.51 10.84 9.48
C ASP A 8 -30.40 10.24 8.61
N ASN A 9 -29.55 11.11 8.07
CA ASN A 9 -28.36 10.73 7.33
C ASN A 9 -27.34 10.10 8.29
N ASP A 10 -27.39 8.78 8.41
CA ASP A 10 -26.52 7.90 9.21
C ASP A 10 -25.09 7.81 8.60
N ASP A 11 -24.53 8.95 8.21
CA ASP A 11 -23.24 9.08 7.50
C ASP A 11 -22.00 9.05 8.43
N ASP A 12 -22.21 8.92 9.75
CA ASP A 12 -21.15 8.92 10.77
C ASP A 12 -20.80 7.51 11.30
N ALA A 13 -21.04 6.46 10.51
CA ALA A 13 -20.57 5.12 10.84
C ALA A 13 -19.03 5.07 10.78
N LYS A 14 -18.38 5.29 11.93
CA LYS A 14 -16.93 5.09 12.12
C LYS A 14 -16.50 3.77 11.47
N PRO A 15 -15.43 3.75 10.65
CA PRO A 15 -14.99 2.53 9.98
C PRO A 15 -14.72 1.45 11.02
N LYS A 16 -15.46 0.34 10.93
CA LYS A 16 -15.30 -0.80 11.84
C LYS A 16 -13.85 -1.30 11.75
N GLU A 17 -13.18 -1.37 12.90
CA GLU A 17 -11.81 -1.82 13.00
C GLU A 17 -11.69 -3.24 12.41
N ARG A 18 -10.87 -3.40 11.37
CA ARG A 18 -10.69 -4.68 10.70
C ARG A 18 -9.82 -5.56 11.59
N LEU A 19 -10.34 -6.72 11.98
CA LEU A 19 -9.61 -7.75 12.72
C LEU A 19 -9.13 -8.85 11.77
N VAL A 20 -7.94 -9.38 12.02
CA VAL A 20 -7.31 -10.47 11.26
C VAL A 20 -6.88 -11.59 12.20
N TRP A 21 -6.96 -12.82 11.72
CA TRP A 21 -6.50 -13.99 12.47
C TRP A 21 -4.98 -14.10 12.41
N ASN A 22 -4.35 -14.34 13.55
CA ASN A 22 -2.94 -14.71 13.62
C ASN A 22 -2.76 -16.25 13.54
N ALA A 23 -1.52 -16.72 13.60
CA ALA A 23 -1.19 -18.14 13.56
C ALA A 23 -1.64 -18.93 14.80
N SER A 24 -2.04 -18.24 15.87
CA SER A 24 -2.54 -18.81 17.12
C SER A 24 -4.08 -18.76 17.20
N ASP A 25 -4.76 -18.47 16.09
CA ASP A 25 -6.22 -18.28 16.02
C ASP A 25 -6.74 -17.17 16.95
N GLU A 26 -5.94 -16.14 17.18
CA GLU A 26 -6.35 -14.93 17.90
C GLU A 26 -6.68 -13.80 16.92
N LEU A 27 -7.71 -13.02 17.25
CA LEU A 27 -8.07 -11.82 16.49
C LEU A 27 -7.16 -10.66 16.91
N LEU A 28 -6.40 -10.13 15.95
CA LEU A 28 -5.56 -8.95 16.12
C LEU A 28 -6.04 -7.79 15.23
N PRO A 29 -5.79 -6.53 15.61
CA PRO A 29 -6.01 -5.39 14.73
C PRO A 29 -5.20 -5.52 13.44
N ASP A 30 -5.81 -5.14 12.31
CA ASP A 30 -5.10 -5.04 11.04
C ASP A 30 -3.98 -4.00 11.13
N ALA A 31 -2.75 -4.42 10.91
CA ALA A 31 -1.58 -3.55 10.94
C ALA A 31 -1.40 -2.74 9.65
N LEU A 32 -2.05 -3.11 8.55
CA LEU A 32 -1.87 -2.45 7.25
C LEU A 32 -2.26 -0.96 7.28
N PRO A 33 -3.38 -0.53 7.89
CA PRO A 33 -3.70 0.89 8.00
C PRO A 33 -2.63 1.69 8.76
N LEU A 34 -2.08 1.12 9.84
CA LEU A 34 -1.03 1.75 10.64
C LEU A 34 0.26 1.93 9.82
N VAL A 35 0.70 0.89 9.12
CA VAL A 35 1.92 0.96 8.30
C VAL A 35 1.72 1.89 7.10
N ARG A 36 0.52 1.91 6.50
CA ARG A 36 0.18 2.84 5.43
C ARG A 36 0.24 4.29 5.90
N ASP A 37 -0.26 4.59 7.09
CA ASP A 37 -0.17 5.93 7.68
C ASP A 37 1.29 6.32 7.98
N MET A 38 2.12 5.38 8.45
CA MET A 38 3.58 5.62 8.57
C MET A 38 4.21 5.96 7.21
N ALA A 39 3.81 5.29 6.12
CA ALA A 39 4.31 5.59 4.77
C ALA A 39 3.85 6.96 4.24
N LEU A 40 2.68 7.46 4.67
CA LEU A 40 2.19 8.80 4.35
C LEU A 40 2.97 9.89 5.10
N ARG A 41 3.48 9.57 6.30
CA ARG A 41 4.18 10.51 7.18
C ARG A 41 5.70 10.54 6.97
N ASP A 42 6.30 9.45 6.48
CA ASP A 42 7.74 9.35 6.27
C ASP A 42 8.11 8.71 4.93
N ARG A 43 8.87 9.47 4.14
CA ARG A 43 9.44 9.02 2.87
C ARG A 43 10.30 7.77 3.01
N ASP A 44 10.96 7.56 4.15
CA ASP A 44 11.78 6.37 4.36
C ASP A 44 10.95 5.08 4.36
N VAL A 45 9.81 5.10 5.04
CA VAL A 45 8.89 3.95 5.09
C VAL A 45 8.32 3.68 3.70
N LEU A 46 7.90 4.73 2.99
CA LEU A 46 7.42 4.65 1.61
C LEU A 46 8.44 4.00 0.66
N GLU A 47 9.69 4.46 0.70
CA GLU A 47 10.76 3.95 -0.16
C GLU A 47 11.16 2.52 0.21
N LYS A 48 11.19 2.20 1.51
CA LYS A 48 11.44 0.84 2.00
C LYS A 48 10.37 -0.15 1.54
N GLY A 49 9.08 0.21 1.61
CA GLY A 49 7.99 -0.63 1.10
C GLY A 49 8.14 -0.90 -0.40
N THR A 50 8.45 0.14 -1.18
CA THR A 50 8.68 0.03 -2.63
C THR A 50 9.90 -0.85 -2.95
N LYS A 51 11.00 -0.68 -2.22
CA LYS A 51 12.21 -1.49 -2.39
C LYS A 51 11.96 -2.95 -2.01
N ALA A 52 11.25 -3.19 -0.90
CA ALA A 52 10.93 -4.54 -0.44
C ALA A 52 10.07 -5.28 -1.48
N PHE A 53 8.99 -4.65 -1.96
CA PHE A 53 8.14 -5.20 -3.01
C PHE A 53 8.92 -5.56 -4.28
N THR A 54 9.73 -4.62 -4.80
CA THR A 54 10.49 -4.86 -6.03
C THR A 54 11.54 -5.96 -5.86
N SER A 55 12.19 -6.02 -4.69
CA SER A 55 13.14 -7.09 -4.37
C SER A 55 12.47 -8.46 -4.28
N TYR A 56 11.30 -8.54 -3.64
CA TYR A 56 10.52 -9.77 -3.55
C TYR A 56 10.12 -10.27 -4.93
N VAL A 57 9.58 -9.40 -5.79
CA VAL A 57 9.14 -9.78 -7.14
C VAL A 57 10.31 -10.29 -8.00
N ARG A 58 11.49 -9.67 -7.88
CA ARG A 58 12.70 -10.15 -8.58
C ARG A 58 13.16 -11.50 -8.05
N ALA A 59 13.30 -11.64 -6.73
CA ALA A 59 13.70 -12.89 -6.09
C ALA A 59 12.73 -14.04 -6.42
N TYR A 60 11.42 -13.77 -6.44
CA TYR A 60 10.40 -14.76 -6.82
C TYR A 60 10.56 -15.22 -8.28
N LYS A 61 11.00 -14.36 -9.20
CA LYS A 61 11.26 -14.74 -10.58
C LYS A 61 12.57 -15.52 -10.74
N GLU A 62 13.60 -15.12 -10.02
CA GLU A 62 14.96 -15.67 -10.13
C GLU A 62 15.10 -17.04 -9.44
N HIS A 63 14.54 -17.18 -8.24
CA HIS A 63 14.59 -18.43 -7.47
C HIS A 63 13.29 -19.20 -7.65
N ASN A 64 13.31 -20.23 -8.50
CA ASN A 64 12.09 -20.91 -8.90
C ASN A 64 12.12 -22.42 -8.69
N CYS A 65 11.30 -22.90 -7.75
CA CYS A 65 10.51 -24.11 -7.95
C CYS A 65 9.30 -23.74 -8.83
N ALA A 66 9.53 -23.40 -10.10
CA ALA A 66 8.52 -22.87 -11.03
C ALA A 66 7.28 -23.78 -11.19
N PHE A 67 7.42 -25.07 -10.85
CA PHE A 67 6.33 -26.03 -10.87
C PHE A 67 5.27 -25.76 -9.77
N ILE A 68 5.70 -25.32 -8.59
CA ILE A 68 4.82 -25.09 -7.43
C ILE A 68 4.42 -23.61 -7.34
N PHE A 69 5.36 -22.69 -7.59
CA PHE A 69 5.15 -21.25 -7.40
C PHE A 69 5.17 -20.49 -8.73
N ARG A 70 4.09 -20.63 -9.50
CA ARG A 70 3.97 -19.99 -10.82
C ARG A 70 3.83 -18.47 -10.67
N PHE A 71 4.78 -17.72 -11.22
CA PHE A 71 4.72 -16.25 -11.22
C PHE A 71 3.47 -15.69 -11.92
N ALA A 72 2.97 -16.37 -12.95
CA ALA A 72 1.74 -15.95 -13.65
C ALA A 72 0.50 -15.96 -12.75
N SER A 73 0.49 -16.82 -11.71
CA SER A 73 -0.62 -16.98 -10.77
C SER A 73 -0.46 -16.11 -9.52
N LEU A 74 0.66 -15.40 -9.36
CA LEU A 74 0.90 -14.52 -8.23
C LEU A 74 0.10 -13.22 -8.40
N ASP A 75 -0.77 -12.91 -7.43
CA ASP A 75 -1.49 -11.65 -7.39
C ASP A 75 -0.56 -10.52 -6.91
N LEU A 76 0.01 -9.81 -7.88
CA LEU A 76 0.90 -8.68 -7.61
C LEU A 76 0.18 -7.47 -7.00
N GLY A 77 -1.15 -7.40 -7.11
CA GLY A 77 -1.94 -6.32 -6.54
C GLY A 77 -2.14 -6.49 -5.03
N LEU A 78 -2.57 -7.67 -4.61
CA LEU A 78 -2.65 -8.01 -3.19
C LEU A 78 -1.28 -7.98 -2.51
N LEU A 79 -0.24 -8.44 -3.23
CA LEU A 79 1.13 -8.32 -2.76
C LEU A 79 1.55 -6.84 -2.58
N ALA A 80 1.19 -5.95 -3.51
CA ALA A 80 1.47 -4.52 -3.36
C ALA A 80 0.76 -3.93 -2.12
N THR A 81 -0.46 -4.39 -1.82
CA THR A 81 -1.19 -4.03 -0.59
C THR A 81 -0.49 -4.52 0.67
N SER A 82 0.04 -5.76 0.69
CA SER A 82 0.77 -6.28 1.85
C SER A 82 2.07 -5.52 2.15
N PHE A 83 2.69 -4.92 1.13
CA PHE A 83 3.83 -4.00 1.28
C PHE A 83 3.41 -2.54 1.54
N CYS A 84 2.11 -2.27 1.76
CA CYS A 84 1.54 -0.95 2.04
C CYS A 84 1.89 0.12 0.99
N LEU A 85 1.98 -0.27 -0.28
CA LEU A 85 2.30 0.67 -1.35
C LEU A 85 1.20 1.73 -1.54
N LEU A 86 1.63 2.98 -1.76
CA LEU A 86 0.72 4.07 -2.14
C LEU A 86 0.46 4.06 -3.66
N ARG A 87 1.47 3.69 -4.46
CA ARG A 87 1.39 3.51 -5.92
C ARG A 87 2.28 2.33 -6.33
N LEU A 88 1.95 1.74 -7.47
CA LEU A 88 2.79 0.72 -8.08
C LEU A 88 4.08 1.33 -8.65
N PRO A 89 5.25 0.71 -8.45
CA PRO A 89 6.49 1.15 -9.07
C PRO A 89 6.47 0.88 -10.58
N LYS A 90 7.28 1.63 -11.33
CA LYS A 90 7.48 1.37 -12.76
C LYS A 90 8.47 0.22 -12.94
N MET A 91 7.97 -0.96 -13.31
CA MET A 91 8.80 -2.14 -13.56
C MET A 91 8.22 -3.01 -14.69
N PRO A 92 9.06 -3.73 -15.45
CA PRO A 92 8.61 -4.52 -16.61
C PRO A 92 7.59 -5.60 -16.23
N GLU A 93 7.67 -6.16 -15.02
CA GLU A 93 6.73 -7.16 -14.50
C GLU A 93 5.29 -6.66 -14.34
N LEU A 94 5.10 -5.34 -14.23
CA LEU A 94 3.79 -4.71 -14.03
C LEU A 94 3.23 -4.08 -15.31
N ARG A 95 4.04 -3.89 -16.35
CA ARG A 95 3.70 -3.07 -17.53
C ARG A 95 2.40 -3.49 -18.19
N ASP A 96 2.19 -4.79 -18.39
CA ASP A 96 1.02 -5.31 -19.11
C ASP A 96 -0.16 -5.62 -18.16
N LYS A 97 0.03 -5.38 -16.86
CA LYS A 97 -0.93 -5.65 -15.78
C LYS A 97 -1.54 -4.38 -15.17
N VAL A 98 -1.05 -3.19 -15.54
CA VAL A 98 -1.59 -1.91 -15.02
C VAL A 98 -3.09 -1.83 -15.30
N GLY A 99 -3.87 -1.49 -14.27
CA GLY A 99 -5.34 -1.42 -14.35
C GLY A 99 -6.07 -2.76 -14.26
N LYS A 100 -5.35 -3.89 -14.22
CA LYS A 100 -5.92 -5.25 -14.09
C LYS A 100 -5.58 -5.94 -12.77
N LEU A 101 -4.84 -5.26 -11.90
CA LEU A 101 -4.38 -5.79 -10.61
C LEU A 101 -5.38 -5.45 -9.51
N ASN A 102 -5.51 -6.36 -8.54
CA ASN A 102 -6.28 -6.16 -7.31
C ASN A 102 -5.53 -5.23 -6.35
N PHE A 103 -5.34 -3.97 -6.76
CA PHE A 103 -4.61 -2.97 -6.01
C PHE A 103 -5.37 -1.64 -6.00
N THR A 104 -5.61 -1.13 -4.79
CA THR A 104 -6.23 0.18 -4.58
C THR A 104 -5.12 1.21 -4.29
N PRO A 105 -4.75 2.06 -5.25
CA PRO A 105 -3.75 3.09 -5.00
C PRO A 105 -4.27 4.14 -4.00
N ALA A 106 -3.37 4.95 -3.45
CA ALA A 106 -3.76 6.18 -2.76
C ALA A 106 -4.58 7.07 -3.71
N GLY A 107 -5.56 7.80 -3.16
CA GLY A 107 -6.43 8.66 -3.95
C GLY A 107 -5.70 9.86 -4.57
N PRO A 108 -6.37 10.62 -5.43
CA PRO A 108 -5.80 11.81 -6.07
C PRO A 108 -5.40 12.91 -5.07
N GLU A 109 -5.99 12.92 -3.87
CA GLU A 109 -5.69 13.85 -2.78
C GLU A 109 -4.29 13.68 -2.17
N VAL A 110 -3.66 12.51 -2.37
CA VAL A 110 -2.34 12.20 -1.81
C VAL A 110 -1.23 12.58 -2.80
N ASP A 111 -0.57 13.71 -2.55
CA ASP A 111 0.67 14.06 -3.25
C ASP A 111 1.88 13.33 -2.65
N ILE A 112 2.24 12.21 -3.29
CA ILE A 112 3.37 11.36 -2.91
C ILE A 112 4.72 12.06 -3.09
N HIS A 113 4.82 13.05 -3.97
CA HIS A 113 6.06 13.79 -4.18
C HIS A 113 6.34 14.78 -3.05
N SER A 114 5.29 15.23 -2.33
CA SER A 114 5.41 16.08 -1.15
C SER A 114 5.92 15.35 0.10
N ILE A 115 5.77 14.02 0.18
CA ILE A 115 6.17 13.23 1.35
C ILE A 115 7.69 13.35 1.54
N ALA A 116 8.09 14.00 2.63
CA ALA A 116 9.48 14.24 3.02
C ALA A 116 10.02 13.13 3.93
N PHE A 117 11.34 12.99 3.98
CA PHE A 117 11.98 12.18 5.02
C PHE A 117 11.82 12.87 6.38
N LEU A 118 11.47 12.11 7.42
CA LEU A 118 11.56 12.60 8.80
C LEU A 118 13.01 12.90 9.21
N ASP A 119 13.96 12.15 8.65
CA ASP A 119 15.39 12.42 8.76
C ASP A 119 15.78 13.65 7.93
N LYS A 120 16.09 14.74 8.63
CA LYS A 120 16.49 16.03 8.05
C LYS A 120 17.75 15.94 7.19
N VAL A 121 18.70 15.06 7.51
CA VAL A 121 19.93 14.88 6.74
C VAL A 121 19.60 14.25 5.39
N ARG A 122 18.77 13.20 5.40
CA ARG A 122 18.30 12.54 4.18
C ARG A 122 17.41 13.45 3.33
N GLU A 123 16.55 14.24 3.95
CA GLU A 123 15.73 15.20 3.21
C GLU A 123 16.58 16.27 2.53
N LYS A 124 17.59 16.82 3.22
CA LYS A 124 18.54 17.77 2.61
C LYS A 124 19.28 17.15 1.42
N ALA A 125 19.68 15.88 1.52
CA ALA A 125 20.30 15.17 0.41
C ALA A 125 19.34 14.94 -0.75
N ARG A 126 18.07 14.62 -0.47
CA ARG A 126 17.00 14.47 -1.48
C ARG A 126 16.78 15.77 -2.25
N GLN A 127 16.64 16.89 -1.56
CA GLN A 127 16.39 18.19 -2.18
C GLN A 127 17.53 18.59 -3.13
N LYS A 128 18.78 18.33 -2.75
CA LYS A 128 19.95 18.54 -3.64
C LYS A 128 19.97 17.68 -4.90
N ARG A 129 19.32 16.50 -4.87
CA ARG A 129 19.21 15.62 -6.04
C ARG A 129 18.07 16.05 -6.98
N LEU A 130 17.12 16.83 -6.46
CA LEU A 130 15.95 17.30 -7.19
C LEU A 130 16.17 18.68 -7.83
N SER A 131 17.11 19.47 -7.30
CA SER A 131 17.61 20.72 -7.89
C SER A 131 18.53 20.46 -9.08
#